data_AF-A0A5S9MIZ8-F1
#
_entry.id   AF-A0A5S9MIZ8-F1
#
_cell.length_a   1.000
_cell.length_b   1.000
_cell.length_c   1.000
_cell.angle_alpha   90.00
_cell.angle_beta   90.00
_cell.angle_gamma   90.00
#
_symmetry.space_group_name_H-M   'P 1'
#
loop_
_entity.id
_entity.type
_entity.pdbx_description
1 polymer ?
#
loop_
_entity_poly.entity_id
_entity_poly.type
_entity_poly.pdbx_seq_one_letter_code
_entity_poly.pdbx_strand_id
1 'polypeptide(L)' 'MNKDLKKYFTTGEFSKLCGIKKQTLFHYDEIGLFSPEIKRENGYRYYSYHQF' A
#
# COMPACT_ATOMS: atom_id res chain seq x y z
N MET A 1 25.71 2.78 -7.99
CA MET A 1 25.33 2.07 -6.75
C MET A 1 23.87 2.34 -6.46
N ASN A 2 23.13 1.24 -6.32
CA ASN A 2 21.75 1.03 -5.85
C ASN A 2 20.75 2.19 -5.91
N LYS A 3 19.85 2.07 -6.90
CA LYS A 3 18.53 2.69 -6.95
C LYS A 3 17.88 2.67 -5.56
N ASP A 4 17.69 3.84 -4.97
CA ASP A 4 16.64 4.09 -3.99
C ASP A 4 15.28 3.87 -4.67
N LEU A 5 14.97 2.60 -4.95
CA LEU A 5 13.67 2.14 -5.38
C LEU A 5 12.71 2.60 -4.30
N LYS A 6 11.80 3.51 -4.67
CA LYS A 6 10.68 3.98 -3.83
C LYS A 6 10.25 2.87 -2.89
N LYS A 7 10.65 2.97 -1.61
CA LYS A 7 10.40 1.92 -0.59
C LYS A 7 8.91 1.69 -0.33
N TYR A 8 8.08 2.59 -0.85
CA TYR A 8 6.67 2.69 -0.57
C TYR A 8 5.86 2.80 -1.87
N PHE A 9 4.81 1.98 -1.96
CA PHE A 9 3.81 2.05 -3.01
C PHE A 9 2.58 2.80 -2.51
N THR A 10 2.05 3.72 -3.31
CA THR A 10 0.71 4.23 -3.05
C THR A 10 -0.33 3.11 -3.17
N THR A 11 -1.51 3.29 -2.57
CA THR A 11 -2.61 2.31 -2.72
C THR A 11 -2.91 1.95 -4.18
N GLY A 12 -2.76 2.90 -5.11
CA GLY A 12 -2.97 2.65 -6.53
C GLY A 12 -1.82 1.90 -7.21
N GLU A 13 -0.57 2.15 -6.81
CA GLU A 13 0.58 1.38 -7.30
C GLU A 13 0.52 -0.05 -6.76
N PHE A 14 0.24 -0.23 -5.46
CA PHE A 14 0.11 -1.54 -4.83
C PHE A 14 -1.06 -2.34 -5.39
N SER A 15 -2.22 -1.69 -5.63
CA SER A 15 -3.37 -2.36 -6.25
C SER A 15 -3.04 -2.87 -7.65
N LYS A 16 -2.30 -2.07 -8.45
CA LYS A 16 -1.85 -2.49 -9.78
C LYS A 16 -0.82 -3.62 -9.71
N LEU A 17 0.10 -3.57 -8.75
CA LEU A 17 1.14 -4.58 -8.55
C LEU A 17 0.53 -5.94 -8.19
N CYS A 18 -0.43 -5.97 -7.25
CA CYS A 18 -1.13 -7.18 -6.83
C CYS A 18 -2.27 -7.60 -7.78
N GLY A 19 -2.61 -6.78 -8.78
CA GLY A 19 -3.76 -7.04 -9.67
C GLY A 19 -5.13 -6.99 -8.98
N ILE A 20 -5.23 -6.31 -7.84
CA ILE A 20 -6.47 -6.20 -7.06
C ILE A 20 -7.06 -4.78 -7.16
N LYS A 21 -8.31 -4.63 -6.74
CA LYS A 21 -8.95 -3.31 -6.67
C LYS A 21 -8.45 -2.56 -5.44
N LYS A 22 -8.33 -1.22 -5.54
CA LYS A 22 -8.03 -0.36 -4.38
C LYS A 22 -9.02 -0.58 -3.23
N GLN A 23 -10.29 -0.84 -3.57
CA GLN A 23 -11.35 -1.13 -2.60
C GLN A 23 -11.08 -2.40 -1.77
N THR A 24 -10.43 -3.40 -2.34
CA THR A 24 -10.01 -4.60 -1.61
C THR A 24 -8.98 -4.25 -0.53
N LEU A 25 -8.02 -3.39 -0.85
CA LEU A 25 -7.03 -2.90 0.14
C LEU A 25 -7.69 -2.05 1.23
N PHE A 26 -8.65 -1.20 0.88
CA PHE A 26 -9.41 -0.46 1.88
C PHE A 26 -10.21 -1.39 2.79
N HIS A 27 -10.89 -2.39 2.21
CA HIS A 27 -11.63 -3.36 2.98
C HIS A 27 -10.72 -4.15 3.94
N TYR A 28 -9.53 -4.57 3.48
CA TYR A 28 -8.57 -5.24 4.34
C TYR A 28 -8.05 -4.35 5.48
N ASP A 29 -7.90 -3.05 5.22
CA ASP A 29 -7.54 -2.08 6.24
C ASP A 29 -8.68 -1.86 7.26
N GLU A 30 -9.94 -1.87 6.81
CA GLU A 30 -11.13 -1.72 7.66
C GLU A 30 -11.36 -2.92 8.57
N ILE A 31 -11.19 -4.13 8.05
CA ILE A 31 -11.35 -5.38 8.83
C ILE A 31 -10.09 -5.74 9.64
N GLY A 32 -9.01 -4.96 9.52
CA GLY A 32 -7.74 -5.22 10.20
C GLY A 32 -6.96 -6.43 9.69
N LEU A 33 -7.31 -6.94 8.49
CA LEU A 33 -6.60 -8.06 7.86
C LEU A 33 -5.25 -7.62 7.29
N PHE A 34 -5.21 -6.43 6.68
CA PHE A 34 -4.00 -5.90 6.07
C PHE A 34 -4.04 -4.37 6.03
N SER A 35 -3.14 -3.75 6.78
CA SER A 35 -3.04 -2.29 6.87
C SER A 35 -1.77 -1.76 6.21
N PRO A 36 -1.83 -0.57 5.58
CA PRO A 36 -0.64 0.09 5.05
C PRO A 36 0.36 0.40 6.17
N GLU A 37 1.65 0.27 5.86
CA GLU A 37 2.73 0.63 6.79
C GLU A 37 2.68 2.11 7.19
N ILE A 38 2.28 2.99 6.25
CA ILE A 38 2.16 4.43 6.50
C ILE A 38 0.73 4.89 6.18
N LYS A 39 0.07 5.43 7.20
CA LYS A 39 -1.15 6.23 7.08
C LYS A 39 -0.79 7.68 7.33
N ARG A 40 -0.91 8.52 6.31
CA ARG A 40 -0.75 9.97 6.45
C ARG A 40 -2.08 10.58 6.92
N GLU A 41 -1.99 11.70 7.64
CA GLU A 41 -3.18 12.42 8.13
C GLU A 41 -4.08 12.94 7.00
N ASN A 42 -3.52 13.14 5.81
CA ASN A 42 -4.26 13.50 4.60
C ASN A 42 -5.02 12.33 3.94
N GLY A 43 -5.09 11.17 4.61
CA GLY A 43 -5.80 9.97 4.13
C GLY A 43 -5.03 9.14 3.11
N TYR A 44 -3.80 9.54 2.75
CA TYR A 44 -2.95 8.76 1.86
C TYR A 44 -2.36 7.55 2.59
N ARG A 45 -2.41 6.41 1.91
CA ARG A 45 -1.95 5.12 2.41
C ARG A 45 -0.81 4.61 1.54
N TYR A 46 0.30 4.27 2.18
CA TYR A 46 1.47 3.74 1.52
C TYR A 46 1.84 2.34 2.05
N TYR A 47 2.14 1.46 1.12
CA TYR A 47 2.45 0.06 1.36
C TYR A 47 3.94 -0.22 1.19
N SER A 48 4.47 -0.97 2.15
CA SER A 48 5.79 -1.62 2.17
C SER A 48 6.14 -2.34 0.86
N TYR A 49 7.37 -2.31 0.35
CA TYR A 49 7.84 -3.41 -0.50
C TYR A 49 7.87 -4.73 0.30
N HIS A 50 8.15 -4.66 1.60
CA HIS A 50 8.13 -5.81 2.51
C HIS A 50 6.72 -6.36 2.78
N GLN A 51 5.67 -5.64 2.39
CA GLN A 51 4.28 -6.08 2.53
C GLN A 51 3.76 -6.82 1.29
N PHE A 52 4.57 -6.93 0.24
CA PHE A 52 4.35 -7.82 -0.90
C PHE A 52 4.99 -9.17 -0.62
#